data_AF-A0A8H5FBG4-F1
#
_entry.id   AF-A0A8H5FBG4-F1
#
_cell.length_a   1.000
_cell.length_b   1.000
_cell.length_c   1.000
_cell.angle_alpha   90.00
_cell.angle_beta   90.00
_cell.angle_gamma   90.00
#
_symmetry.space_group_name_H-M   'P 1'
#
loop_
_entity.id
_entity.type
_entity.pdbx_description
1 polymer ?
#
loop_
_entity_poly.entity_id
_entity_poly.type
_entity_poly.pdbx_seq_one_letter_code
_entity_poly.pdbx_strand_id
1 'polypeptide(L)'
;MGWPDSSTSRTTIPISICKLSSQSFFFFANMFTITKVFVALMAATAVVAAPSKRQTDFTTCEFLMVPDAAPGSINLDTEMNYVIGRTLAQQVTGTSISGSNLSITDNGNNTFTVVRTNAVDGKTAAQTASILVGLIGVTNNGFANNAALDWTFESVSCDA
;
A
#
# COMPACT_ATOMS: atom_id res chain seq x y z
N MET A 1 -12.49 -37.83 54.52
CA MET A 1 -13.12 -36.99 55.57
C MET A 1 -12.67 -35.56 55.29
N GLY A 2 -13.48 -34.58 54.92
CA GLY A 2 -14.90 -34.44 54.62
C GLY A 2 -15.05 -33.03 54.02
N TRP A 3 -15.96 -32.88 53.05
CA TRP A 3 -16.38 -31.58 52.53
C TRP A 3 -17.05 -30.74 53.63
N PRO A 4 -17.12 -29.41 53.47
CA PRO A 4 -18.44 -28.79 53.58
C PRO A 4 -18.71 -27.69 52.54
N ASP A 5 -19.80 -27.92 51.81
CA ASP A 5 -20.98 -27.08 51.52
C ASP A 5 -20.90 -25.58 51.21
N SER A 6 -21.62 -25.29 50.13
CA SER A 6 -22.14 -24.04 49.60
C SER A 6 -23.16 -23.33 50.51
N SER A 7 -23.10 -22.01 50.58
CA SER A 7 -24.27 -21.17 50.88
C SER A 7 -24.28 -19.88 50.05
N THR A 8 -25.32 -19.74 49.24
CA THR A 8 -25.70 -18.56 48.44
C THR A 8 -26.18 -17.43 49.35
N SER A 9 -25.78 -16.18 49.09
CA SER A 9 -26.56 -15.01 49.51
C SER A 9 -26.44 -13.85 48.51
N ARG A 10 -27.59 -13.47 47.97
CA ARG A 10 -27.84 -12.32 47.10
C ARG A 10 -27.78 -11.05 47.95
N THR A 11 -27.02 -10.03 47.53
CA THR A 11 -27.22 -8.67 48.05
C THR A 11 -27.27 -7.66 46.92
N THR A 12 -28.39 -6.95 46.92
CA THR A 12 -28.85 -5.89 46.03
C THR A 12 -27.99 -4.63 46.11
N ILE A 13 -27.88 -3.98 44.96
CA ILE A 13 -27.30 -2.66 44.65
C ILE A 13 -27.83 -1.56 45.59
N PRO A 14 -26.98 -0.58 45.94
CA PRO A 14 -27.45 0.80 45.89
C PRO A 14 -26.64 1.66 44.91
N ILE A 15 -27.39 2.39 44.08
CA ILE A 15 -26.95 3.43 43.17
C ILE A 15 -26.44 4.60 44.02
N SER A 16 -25.19 5.01 43.80
CA SER A 16 -24.67 6.26 44.35
C SER A 16 -24.26 7.18 43.20
N ILE A 17 -25.08 8.19 42.99
CA ILE A 17 -24.86 9.32 42.07
C ILE A 17 -23.87 10.24 42.76
N CYS A 18 -22.62 10.29 42.29
CA CYS A 18 -21.65 11.30 42.71
C CYS A 18 -21.12 12.08 41.50
N LYS A 19 -21.86 13.16 41.20
CA LYS A 19 -21.39 14.54 41.01
C LYS A 19 -20.09 14.74 40.19
N LEU A 20 -20.28 15.17 38.94
CA LEU A 20 -19.29 15.89 38.13
C LEU A 20 -18.76 17.13 38.86
N SER A 21 -17.44 17.21 38.96
CA SER A 21 -16.62 18.38 39.30
C SER A 21 -15.17 17.90 39.15
N SER A 22 -14.19 18.55 38.54
CA SER A 22 -14.06 19.82 37.84
C SER A 22 -12.55 19.94 37.63
N GLN A 23 -12.12 20.11 36.38
CA GLN A 23 -10.84 20.72 35.97
C GLN A 23 -9.52 19.96 36.24
N SER A 24 -8.43 20.10 35.48
CA SER A 24 -8.06 20.50 34.11
C SER A 24 -6.56 20.78 34.19
N PHE A 25 -5.71 20.14 33.38
CA PHE A 25 -4.40 20.64 32.94
C PHE A 25 -4.08 19.88 31.63
N PHE A 26 -4.29 20.46 30.43
CA PHE A 26 -3.38 21.34 29.65
C PHE A 26 -2.04 20.65 29.32
N PHE A 27 -1.47 20.63 28.10
CA PHE A 27 -1.67 21.35 26.83
C PHE A 27 -0.84 20.62 25.75
N PHE A 28 -1.36 20.49 24.52
CA PHE A 28 -0.70 20.43 23.17
C PHE A 28 -1.83 19.99 22.21
N ALA A 29 -2.77 20.85 21.83
CA ALA A 29 -2.64 21.93 20.84
C ALA A 29 -1.96 21.50 19.53
N ASN A 30 -2.79 21.55 18.48
CA ASN A 30 -2.51 21.60 17.05
C ASN A 30 -2.45 20.25 16.31
N MET A 31 -3.55 19.83 15.69
CA MET A 31 -4.05 20.36 14.41
C MET A 31 -3.19 19.85 13.25
N PHE A 32 -3.42 18.61 12.81
CA PHE A 32 -3.23 18.24 11.40
C PHE A 32 -4.40 17.35 10.95
N THR A 33 -5.38 18.05 10.42
CA THR A 33 -6.36 17.57 9.46
C THR A 33 -5.70 16.71 8.39
N ILE A 34 -6.03 15.42 8.31
CA ILE A 34 -5.94 14.66 7.05
C ILE A 34 -7.25 13.90 6.88
N THR A 35 -8.25 14.64 6.43
CA THR A 35 -9.50 14.13 5.86
C THR A 35 -9.15 13.29 4.62
N LYS A 36 -8.99 11.97 4.76
CA LYS A 36 -8.94 11.06 3.61
C LYS A 36 -10.37 10.72 3.18
N VAL A 37 -11.05 11.68 2.56
CA VAL A 37 -12.24 11.38 1.74
C VAL A 37 -11.71 11.01 0.35
N PHE A 38 -11.47 9.72 0.14
CA PHE A 38 -11.37 9.20 -1.22
C PHE A 38 -12.78 9.11 -1.78
N VAL A 39 -13.13 10.07 -2.63
CA VAL A 39 -14.37 10.09 -3.40
C VAL A 39 -14.36 8.87 -4.34
N ALA A 40 -15.23 7.91 -4.06
CA ALA A 40 -15.50 6.79 -4.95
C ALA A 40 -16.21 7.31 -6.21
N LEU A 41 -15.46 7.47 -7.30
CA LEU A 41 -16.02 7.76 -8.62
C LEU A 41 -16.43 6.43 -9.28
N MET A 42 -17.65 5.98 -9.04
CA MET A 42 -18.27 4.93 -9.86
C MET A 42 -18.99 5.55 -11.05
N ALA A 43 -18.36 5.48 -12.22
CA ALA A 43 -19.01 5.62 -13.51
C ALA A 43 -19.02 4.23 -14.17
N ALA A 44 -20.20 3.59 -14.23
CA ALA A 44 -20.40 2.36 -14.98
C ALA A 44 -20.42 2.70 -16.47
N THR A 45 -19.33 2.40 -17.18
CA THR A 45 -19.27 2.46 -18.64
C THR A 45 -19.61 1.09 -19.23
N ALA A 46 -20.53 1.08 -20.19
CA ALA A 46 -20.91 -0.12 -20.92
C ALA A 46 -19.69 -0.70 -21.67
N VAL A 47 -19.39 -1.98 -21.43
CA VAL A 47 -18.28 -2.69 -22.06
C VAL A 47 -18.70 -3.13 -23.45
N VAL A 48 -18.46 -2.28 -24.44
CA VAL A 48 -18.40 -2.72 -25.85
C VAL A 48 -17.02 -3.35 -26.01
N ALA A 49 -16.96 -4.66 -26.31
CA ALA A 49 -15.71 -5.38 -26.55
C ALA A 49 -15.03 -4.82 -27.80
N ALA A 50 -14.22 -3.78 -27.61
CA ALA A 50 -13.37 -3.23 -28.64
C ALA A 50 -12.13 -4.13 -28.82
N PRO A 51 -11.59 -4.26 -30.05
CA PRO A 51 -10.35 -4.98 -30.29
C PRO A 51 -9.26 -4.41 -29.37
N SER A 52 -8.47 -5.31 -28.74
CA SER A 52 -7.40 -4.92 -27.81
C SER A 52 -6.42 -4.00 -28.52
N LYS A 53 -6.55 -2.69 -28.31
CA LYS A 53 -5.53 -1.74 -28.73
C LYS A 53 -4.26 -2.15 -28.00
N ARG A 54 -3.16 -2.33 -28.74
CA ARG A 54 -1.83 -2.23 -28.13
C ARG A 54 -1.82 -0.91 -27.36
N GLN A 55 -1.55 -0.94 -26.06
CA GLN A 55 -1.49 0.26 -25.22
C GLN A 55 -0.59 1.30 -25.91
N THR A 56 -1.06 2.54 -26.01
CA THR A 56 -0.33 3.64 -26.64
C THR A 56 0.22 4.62 -25.60
N ASP A 57 -0.34 4.60 -24.39
CA ASP A 57 -0.14 5.64 -23.39
C ASP A 57 0.74 5.10 -22.26
N PHE A 58 2.00 4.83 -22.59
CA PHE A 58 3.00 4.42 -21.61
C PHE A 58 3.58 5.63 -20.87
N THR A 59 3.98 5.40 -19.62
CA THR A 59 4.81 6.33 -18.86
C THR A 59 6.04 5.59 -18.35
N THR A 60 7.20 6.24 -18.41
CA THR A 60 8.43 5.70 -17.82
C THR A 60 8.57 6.28 -16.44
N CYS A 61 8.76 5.42 -15.45
CA CYS A 61 8.96 5.84 -14.07
C CYS A 61 10.26 5.28 -13.52
N GLU A 62 10.91 6.10 -12.71
CA GLU A 62 12.01 5.74 -11.84
C GLU A 62 11.46 5.53 -10.42
N PHE A 63 11.81 4.40 -9.83
CA PHE A 63 11.45 4.00 -8.47
C PHE A 63 12.73 3.89 -7.66
N LEU A 64 12.81 4.56 -6.51
CA LEU A 64 13.80 4.26 -5.49
C LEU A 64 13.20 3.23 -4.55
N MET A 65 13.78 2.04 -4.51
CA MET A 65 13.26 0.91 -3.74
C MET A 65 14.26 0.46 -2.69
N VAL A 66 13.76 0.13 -1.50
CA VAL A 66 14.57 -0.29 -0.36
C VAL A 66 14.07 -1.65 0.12
N PRO A 67 14.91 -2.70 0.08
CA PRO A 67 14.59 -3.97 0.70
C PRO A 67 14.85 -3.91 2.21
N ASP A 68 14.07 -4.68 2.97
CA ASP A 68 14.20 -4.85 4.42
C ASP A 68 15.46 -5.62 4.85
N ALA A 69 16.05 -6.40 3.93
CA ALA A 69 17.35 -7.03 4.09
C ALA A 69 18.12 -7.07 2.76
N ALA A 70 19.42 -7.34 2.83
CA ALA A 70 20.26 -7.41 1.65
C ALA A 70 19.76 -8.53 0.70
N PRO A 71 19.53 -8.25 -0.60
CA PRO A 71 18.90 -9.20 -1.52
C PRO A 71 19.77 -10.40 -1.94
N GLY A 72 20.99 -10.55 -1.42
CA GLY A 72 21.81 -11.73 -1.65
C GLY A 72 21.96 -12.11 -3.12
N SER A 73 21.67 -13.36 -3.46
CA SER A 73 21.79 -13.92 -4.82
C SER A 73 20.47 -14.05 -5.59
N ILE A 74 19.44 -13.28 -5.24
CA ILE A 74 18.15 -13.34 -5.93
C ILE A 74 18.23 -12.78 -7.37
N ASN A 75 17.32 -13.22 -8.23
CA ASN A 75 17.12 -12.62 -9.55
C ASN A 75 16.34 -11.30 -9.42
N LEU A 76 17.06 -10.18 -9.41
CA LEU A 76 16.48 -8.85 -9.21
C LEU A 76 15.46 -8.46 -10.31
N ASP A 77 15.66 -8.87 -11.56
CA ASP A 77 14.69 -8.61 -12.65
C ASP A 77 13.32 -9.23 -12.38
N THR A 78 13.32 -10.50 -11.96
CA THR A 78 12.09 -11.22 -11.61
C THR A 78 11.45 -10.61 -10.37
N GLU A 79 12.28 -10.29 -9.37
CA GLU A 79 11.84 -9.69 -8.13
C GLU A 79 11.16 -8.33 -8.34
N MET A 80 11.82 -7.40 -9.06
CA MET A 80 11.29 -6.05 -9.29
C MET A 80 10.04 -6.08 -10.17
N ASN A 81 9.99 -6.95 -11.19
CA ASN A 81 8.77 -7.14 -11.97
C ASN A 81 7.62 -7.67 -11.12
N TYR A 82 7.89 -8.61 -10.21
CA TYR A 82 6.87 -9.14 -9.31
C TYR A 82 6.37 -8.08 -8.34
N VAL A 83 7.26 -7.39 -7.63
CA VAL A 83 6.90 -6.38 -6.62
C VAL A 83 6.11 -5.25 -7.27
N ILE A 84 6.62 -4.65 -8.35
CA ILE A 84 5.93 -3.54 -9.05
C ILE A 84 4.61 -4.02 -9.65
N GLY A 85 4.61 -5.16 -10.33
CA GLY A 85 3.42 -5.71 -10.98
C GLY A 85 2.32 -6.08 -9.99
N ARG A 86 2.67 -6.75 -8.88
CA ARG A 86 1.73 -7.10 -7.81
C ARG A 86 1.17 -5.85 -7.13
N THR A 87 2.03 -4.88 -6.83
CA THR A 87 1.61 -3.63 -6.20
C THR A 87 0.61 -2.89 -7.08
N LEU A 88 0.91 -2.78 -8.38
CA LEU A 88 -0.01 -2.19 -9.36
C LEU A 88 -1.33 -2.96 -9.42
N ALA A 89 -1.30 -4.29 -9.44
CA ALA A 89 -2.52 -5.11 -9.49
C ALA A 89 -3.43 -4.92 -8.27
N GLN A 90 -2.88 -4.51 -7.12
CA GLN A 90 -3.67 -4.13 -5.95
C GLN A 90 -4.31 -2.75 -6.08
N GLN A 91 -3.70 -1.82 -6.83
CA GLN A 91 -4.21 -0.46 -7.04
C GLN A 91 -5.23 -0.38 -8.17
N VAL A 92 -5.12 -1.25 -9.18
CA VAL A 92 -6.01 -1.25 -10.35
C VAL A 92 -6.70 -2.60 -10.53
N THR A 93 -7.95 -2.69 -10.09
CA THR A 93 -8.74 -3.92 -10.16
C THR A 93 -9.40 -4.09 -11.53
N GLY A 94 -9.32 -5.29 -12.10
CA GLY A 94 -10.04 -5.65 -13.32
C GLY A 94 -9.47 -5.04 -14.60
N THR A 95 -8.21 -4.62 -14.57
CA THR A 95 -7.54 -3.96 -15.68
C THR A 95 -6.19 -4.59 -15.95
N SER A 96 -5.83 -4.75 -17.22
CA SER A 96 -4.52 -5.27 -17.61
C SER A 96 -3.42 -4.24 -17.32
N ILE A 97 -2.34 -4.71 -16.71
CA ILE A 97 -1.13 -3.92 -16.47
C ILE A 97 -0.05 -4.49 -17.39
N SER A 98 0.65 -3.62 -18.11
CA SER A 98 1.86 -3.99 -18.83
C SER A 98 3.05 -3.19 -18.29
N GLY A 99 4.23 -3.76 -18.48
CA GLY A 99 5.44 -2.97 -18.42
C GLY A 99 6.60 -3.60 -19.16
N SER A 100 7.57 -2.77 -19.46
CA SER A 100 8.73 -3.08 -20.29
C SER A 100 9.91 -2.21 -19.88
N ASN A 101 11.06 -2.39 -20.54
CA ASN A 101 12.26 -1.59 -20.35
C ASN A 101 12.71 -1.49 -18.89
N LEU A 102 12.72 -2.64 -18.20
CA LEU A 102 13.21 -2.71 -16.82
C LEU A 102 14.73 -2.51 -16.81
N SER A 103 15.19 -1.56 -16.01
CA SER A 103 16.60 -1.37 -15.65
C SER A 103 16.71 -1.26 -14.14
N ILE A 104 17.72 -1.89 -13.55
CA ILE A 104 17.95 -1.92 -12.11
C ILE A 104 19.39 -1.50 -11.84
N THR A 105 19.55 -0.50 -10.99
CA THR A 105 20.84 0.01 -10.54
C THR A 105 20.93 -0.16 -9.02
N ASP A 106 21.93 -0.89 -8.54
CA ASP A 106 22.29 -0.91 -7.13
C ASP A 106 23.09 0.37 -6.80
N ASN A 107 22.62 1.13 -5.82
CA ASN A 107 23.23 2.38 -5.41
C ASN A 107 24.35 2.20 -4.36
N GLY A 108 24.60 0.97 -3.90
CA GLY A 108 25.65 0.65 -2.94
C GLY A 108 25.34 1.00 -1.47
N ASN A 109 24.10 1.42 -1.19
CA ASN A 109 23.63 1.83 0.13
C ASN A 109 22.32 1.11 0.54
N ASN A 110 22.12 -0.13 0.06
CA ASN A 110 20.88 -0.89 0.23
C ASN A 110 19.65 -0.20 -0.38
N THR A 111 19.85 0.59 -1.43
CA THR A 111 18.75 1.14 -2.24
C THR A 111 18.97 0.79 -3.70
N PHE A 112 17.87 0.63 -4.42
CA PHE A 112 17.86 0.25 -5.83
C PHE A 112 17.08 1.29 -6.61
N THR A 113 17.71 1.85 -7.63
CA THR A 113 17.02 2.68 -8.61
C THR A 113 16.52 1.77 -9.72
N VAL A 114 15.20 1.69 -9.87
CA VAL A 114 14.52 0.85 -10.85
C VAL A 114 13.84 1.76 -11.86
N VAL A 115 14.17 1.64 -13.13
CA VAL A 115 13.48 2.34 -14.22
C VAL A 115 12.61 1.35 -14.96
N ARG A 116 11.33 1.67 -15.16
CA ARG A 116 10.40 0.80 -15.89
C ARG A 116 9.38 1.63 -16.66
N THR A 117 9.09 1.21 -17.89
CA THR A 117 7.96 1.71 -18.66
C THR A 117 6.70 0.94 -18.26
N ASN A 118 5.63 1.65 -17.93
CA ASN A 118 4.39 1.08 -17.41
C ASN A 118 3.19 1.59 -18.21
N ALA A 119 2.17 0.74 -18.37
CA ALA A 119 0.86 1.16 -18.83
C ALA A 119 -0.25 0.36 -18.15
N VAL A 120 -1.34 1.05 -17.84
CA VAL A 120 -2.57 0.46 -17.31
C VAL A 120 -3.67 0.63 -18.35
N ASP A 121 -4.36 -0.47 -18.68
CA ASP A 121 -5.37 -0.44 -19.73
C ASP A 121 -6.52 0.53 -19.38
N GLY A 122 -7.01 1.26 -20.37
CA GLY A 122 -8.00 2.33 -20.14
C GLY A 122 -7.53 3.52 -19.28
N LYS A 123 -6.22 3.67 -19.01
CA LYS A 123 -5.63 4.85 -18.37
C LYS A 123 -4.70 5.59 -19.34
N THR A 124 -4.64 6.91 -19.23
CA THR A 124 -3.62 7.72 -19.91
C THR A 124 -2.26 7.58 -19.21
N ALA A 125 -1.19 8.07 -19.84
CA ALA A 125 0.14 8.12 -19.24
C ALA A 125 0.13 8.91 -17.92
N ALA A 126 -0.49 10.09 -17.89
CA ALA A 126 -0.62 10.92 -16.69
C ALA A 126 -1.43 10.25 -15.56
N GLN A 127 -2.49 9.52 -15.91
CA GLN A 127 -3.26 8.74 -14.91
C GLN A 127 -2.43 7.57 -14.37
N THR A 128 -1.70 6.87 -15.23
CA THR A 128 -0.80 5.79 -14.83
C THR A 128 0.31 6.30 -13.92
N ALA A 129 0.93 7.43 -14.27
CA ALA A 129 1.94 8.10 -13.46
C ALA A 129 1.37 8.49 -12.09
N SER A 130 0.15 9.03 -12.03
CA SER A 130 -0.51 9.38 -10.76
C SER A 130 -0.73 8.15 -9.86
N ILE A 131 -1.09 7.00 -10.44
CA ILE A 131 -1.22 5.73 -9.71
C ILE A 131 0.14 5.28 -9.17
N LEU A 132 1.20 5.36 -9.98
CA LEU A 132 2.56 4.94 -9.61
C LEU A 132 3.17 5.83 -8.53
N VAL A 133 2.97 7.15 -8.60
CA VAL A 133 3.40 8.09 -7.54
C VAL A 133 2.67 7.80 -6.22
N GLY A 134 1.44 7.29 -6.29
CA GLY A 134 0.70 6.83 -5.11
C GLY A 134 1.32 5.64 -4.37
N LEU A 135 2.36 5.00 -4.93
CA LEU A 135 3.04 3.86 -4.30
C LEU A 135 4.08 4.28 -3.26
N ILE A 136 4.43 5.56 -3.18
CA ILE A 136 5.43 6.05 -2.22
C ILE A 136 5.03 5.67 -0.78
N GLY A 137 5.96 5.06 -0.06
CA GLY A 137 5.80 4.55 1.29
C GLY A 137 5.08 3.21 1.40
N VAL A 138 4.66 2.60 0.28
CA VAL A 138 4.06 1.27 0.28
C VAL A 138 5.16 0.22 0.40
N THR A 139 4.97 -0.75 1.30
CA THR A 139 5.83 -1.93 1.43
C THR A 139 5.11 -3.17 0.91
N ASN A 140 5.77 -3.95 0.07
CA ASN A 140 5.22 -5.20 -0.46
C ASN A 140 6.22 -6.34 -0.38
N ASN A 141 5.68 -7.51 -0.04
CA ASN A 141 6.42 -8.76 -0.07
C ASN A 141 6.87 -9.09 -1.49
N GLY A 142 8.15 -9.43 -1.58
CA GLY A 142 8.89 -9.95 -2.70
C GLY A 142 8.41 -11.31 -3.19
N PHE A 143 9.11 -11.85 -4.19
CA PHE A 143 8.76 -13.13 -4.76
C PHE A 143 9.18 -14.26 -3.80
N ALA A 144 8.20 -15.01 -3.30
CA ALA A 144 8.32 -15.94 -2.16
C ALA A 144 9.36 -17.07 -2.31
N ASN A 145 9.96 -17.25 -3.49
CA ASN A 145 10.82 -18.38 -3.79
C ASN A 145 12.28 -18.19 -3.34
N ASN A 146 12.70 -16.96 -3.00
CA ASN A 146 14.12 -16.62 -2.82
C ASN A 146 14.44 -15.84 -1.52
N ALA A 147 13.71 -16.13 -0.44
CA ALA A 147 13.58 -15.34 0.79
C ALA A 147 12.57 -14.21 0.62
N ALA A 148 11.58 -14.17 1.51
CA ALA A 148 10.55 -13.13 1.55
C ALA A 148 11.20 -11.81 1.96
N LEU A 149 11.70 -11.06 0.98
CA LEU A 149 12.18 -9.70 1.17
C LEU A 149 11.01 -8.75 1.02
N ASP A 150 10.86 -7.84 1.98
CA ASP A 150 9.89 -6.76 1.87
C ASP A 150 10.54 -5.55 1.20
N TRP A 151 9.89 -5.05 0.16
CA TRP A 151 10.37 -3.92 -0.63
C TRP A 151 9.50 -2.71 -0.41
N THR A 152 10.12 -1.59 -0.03
CA THR A 152 9.47 -0.31 0.16
C THR A 152 9.79 0.65 -0.98
N PHE A 153 8.75 1.29 -1.54
CA PHE A 153 8.92 2.37 -2.51
C PHE A 153 9.24 3.68 -1.77
N GLU A 154 10.49 4.12 -1.78
CA GLU A 154 10.91 5.35 -1.09
C GLU A 154 10.55 6.60 -1.90
N SER A 155 10.74 6.55 -3.21
CA SER A 155 10.32 7.61 -4.13
C SER A 155 9.90 7.04 -5.48
N VAL A 156 9.05 7.78 -6.18
CA VAL A 156 8.62 7.47 -7.54
C VAL A 156 8.58 8.77 -8.34
N SER A 157 9.27 8.81 -9.47
CA SER A 157 9.24 9.91 -10.43
C SER A 157 8.85 9.37 -11.79
N CYS A 158 7.95 10.03 -12.50
CA CYS A 158 7.46 9.56 -13.80
C CYS A 158 7.55 10.66 -14.84
N ASP A 159 8.00 10.29 -16.04
CA ASP A 159 7.92 11.11 -17.24
C ASP A 159 6.52 10.90 -17.84
N ALA A 160 5.63 11.85 -17.61
CA ALA A 160 4.21 11.81 -18.02
C ALA A 160 3.87 12.91 -19.02
#